data_AF-A0A816HLB5-F1
#
_entry.id   AF-A0A816HLB5-F1
#
_cell.length_a   1.000
_cell.length_b   1.000
_cell.length_c   1.000
_cell.angle_alpha   90.00
_cell.angle_beta   90.00
_cell.angle_gamma   90.00
#
_symmetry.space_group_name_H-M   'P 1'
#
loop_
_entity.id
_entity.type
_entity.pdbx_description
1 polymer ?
#
loop_
_entity_poly.entity_id
_entity_poly.type
_entity_poly.pdbx_seq_one_letter_code
_entity_poly.pdbx_strand_id
1 'polypeptide(L)'
;MNDRNVLECLRLVCTCGEICTVKLITLMSSTMTKNCKLMNAYGPAETTNGCTIHVLDHNMKSENIPIGRPLANYLHIILDQYLQNVTVNQEGELFVGGVGVFAGYLGRDDLTSNSLIYIDSLLFYRTGDLVKTDNNNNIHYQG
;
A
#
# COMPACT_ATOMS: atom_id res chain seq x y z
N MET A 1 -3.17 -11.46 -34.81
CA MET A 1 -3.99 -11.50 -33.57
C MET A 1 -4.33 -10.06 -33.24
N ASN A 2 -5.60 -9.74 -33.00
CA ASN A 2 -5.99 -8.36 -32.67
C ASN A 2 -5.83 -8.21 -31.14
N ASP A 3 -4.90 -7.36 -30.68
CA ASP A 3 -4.46 -7.29 -29.28
C ASP A 3 -5.58 -7.05 -28.26
N ARG A 4 -6.73 -6.52 -28.69
CA ARG A 4 -7.93 -6.36 -27.85
C ARG A 4 -8.45 -7.67 -27.25
N ASN A 5 -8.26 -8.79 -27.93
CA ASN A 5 -8.77 -10.09 -27.48
C ASN A 5 -8.06 -10.58 -26.19
N VAL A 6 -6.80 -10.15 -25.97
CA VAL A 6 -6.03 -10.54 -24.77
C VAL A 6 -6.54 -9.83 -23.51
N LEU A 7 -7.09 -8.62 -23.65
CA LEU A 7 -7.61 -7.85 -22.50
C LEU A 7 -8.99 -8.36 -22.05
N GLU A 8 -9.75 -8.97 -22.94
CA GLU A 8 -11.07 -9.54 -22.64
C GLU A 8 -11.00 -10.69 -21.62
N CYS A 9 -9.89 -11.43 -21.58
CA CYS A 9 -9.70 -12.51 -20.62
C CYS A 9 -9.03 -12.09 -19.30
N LEU A 10 -8.63 -10.82 -19.15
CA LEU A 10 -8.07 -10.34 -17.89
C LEU A 10 -9.15 -10.30 -16.81
N ARG A 11 -8.81 -10.87 -15.65
CA ARG A 11 -9.70 -10.94 -14.47
C ARG A 11 -9.27 -9.98 -13.37
N LEU A 12 -8.03 -9.52 -13.40
CA LEU A 12 -7.44 -8.65 -12.38
C LEU A 12 -6.32 -7.82 -12.99
N VAL A 13 -6.31 -6.53 -12.67
CA VAL A 13 -5.21 -5.59 -12.89
C VAL A 13 -4.88 -4.94 -11.56
N CYS A 14 -3.61 -4.92 -11.20
CA CYS A 14 -3.13 -4.31 -9.97
C CYS A 14 -2.05 -3.29 -10.29
N THR A 15 -2.18 -2.08 -9.75
CA THR A 15 -1.13 -1.06 -9.73
C THR A 15 -0.38 -1.13 -8.41
N CYS A 16 0.91 -0.79 -8.40
CA CYS A 16 1.73 -0.68 -7.20
C CYS A 16 2.93 0.24 -7.51
N GLY A 17 3.42 0.97 -6.50
CA GLY A 17 4.69 1.70 -6.57
C GLY A 17 4.59 3.19 -6.95
N GLU A 18 3.47 3.65 -7.50
CA GLU A 18 3.21 5.07 -7.77
C GLU A 18 1.79 5.44 -7.31
N ILE A 19 1.54 6.76 -7.16
CA ILE A 19 0.21 7.27 -6.82
C ILE A 19 -0.78 6.84 -7.91
N CYS A 20 -1.78 6.06 -7.51
CA CYS A 20 -2.91 5.74 -8.37
C CYS A 20 -3.76 7.00 -8.56
N THR A 21 -4.02 7.38 -9.81
CA THR A 21 -4.77 8.60 -10.15
C THR A 21 -6.14 8.25 -10.74
N VAL A 22 -7.11 9.16 -10.62
CA VAL A 22 -8.43 9.00 -11.26
C VAL A 22 -8.29 8.84 -12.78
N LYS A 23 -7.30 9.50 -13.39
CA LYS A 23 -6.97 9.33 -14.81
C LYS A 23 -6.56 7.90 -15.15
N LEU A 24 -5.73 7.27 -14.31
CA LEU A 24 -5.31 5.88 -14.49
C LEU A 24 -6.49 4.92 -14.30
N ILE A 25 -7.32 5.13 -13.28
CA ILE A 25 -8.55 4.35 -13.09
C ILE A 25 -9.45 4.47 -14.31
N THR A 26 -9.70 5.68 -14.79
CA THR A 26 -10.55 5.93 -15.98
C THR A 26 -10.02 5.21 -17.22
N LEU A 27 -8.69 5.22 -17.41
CA LEU A 27 -8.04 4.49 -18.50
C LEU A 27 -8.22 2.98 -18.36
N MET A 28 -7.98 2.42 -17.16
CA MET A 28 -8.19 1.00 -16.90
C MET A 28 -9.66 0.59 -17.09
N SER A 29 -10.61 1.35 -16.54
CA SER A 29 -12.05 1.10 -16.65
C SER A 29 -12.58 1.16 -18.09
N SER A 30 -12.02 2.05 -18.93
CA SER A 30 -12.42 2.15 -20.34
C SER A 30 -11.77 1.08 -21.24
N THR A 31 -10.68 0.47 -20.79
CA THR A 31 -9.92 -0.53 -21.56
C THR A 31 -10.29 -1.96 -21.16
N MET A 32 -10.55 -2.20 -19.87
CA MET A 32 -10.81 -3.52 -19.31
C MET A 32 -12.31 -3.84 -19.30
N THR A 33 -12.63 -5.13 -19.23
CA THR A 33 -14.02 -5.56 -19.03
C THR A 33 -14.49 -5.20 -17.61
N LYS A 34 -15.81 -5.01 -17.44
CA LYS A 34 -16.42 -4.75 -16.12
C LYS A 34 -16.19 -5.88 -15.11
N ASN A 35 -15.89 -7.09 -15.59
CA ASN A 35 -15.61 -8.25 -14.74
C ASN A 35 -14.15 -8.30 -14.26
N CYS A 36 -13.26 -7.49 -14.86
CA CYS A 36 -11.89 -7.37 -14.40
C CYS A 36 -11.83 -6.54 -13.11
N LYS A 37 -11.25 -7.10 -12.05
CA LYS A 37 -11.00 -6.37 -10.80
C LYS A 37 -9.85 -5.40 -10.99
N LEU A 38 -10.02 -4.17 -10.52
CA LEU A 38 -8.97 -3.17 -10.47
C LEU A 38 -8.51 -3.03 -9.01
N MET A 39 -7.21 -3.04 -8.78
CA MET A 39 -6.64 -2.96 -7.43
C MET A 39 -5.50 -1.95 -7.39
N ASN A 40 -5.41 -1.22 -6.29
CA ASN A 40 -4.26 -0.41 -5.93
C ASN A 40 -3.56 -1.05 -4.74
N ALA A 41 -2.33 -1.51 -4.93
CA ALA A 41 -1.50 -2.05 -3.86
C ALA A 41 -0.40 -1.07 -3.49
N TYR A 42 0.13 -1.25 -2.29
CA TYR A 42 1.31 -0.54 -1.82
C TYR A 42 2.16 -1.49 -1.00
N GLY A 43 3.48 -1.33 -1.13
CA GLY A 43 4.46 -1.98 -0.30
C GLY A 43 5.87 -1.71 -0.84
N PRO A 44 6.83 -1.34 0.03
CA PRO A 44 8.23 -1.32 -0.36
C PRO A 44 8.79 -2.75 -0.54
N ALA A 45 10.01 -2.87 -1.06
CA ALA A 45 10.64 -4.17 -1.27
C ALA A 45 10.88 -4.90 0.07
N GLU A 46 11.19 -4.13 1.12
CA GLU A 46 11.41 -4.54 2.49
C GLU A 46 10.17 -5.17 3.14
N THR A 47 8.99 -5.03 2.53
CA THR A 47 7.73 -5.66 2.97
C THR A 47 7.23 -6.73 2.00
N THR A 48 8.08 -7.20 1.09
CA THR A 48 7.75 -8.20 0.06
C THR A 48 6.73 -7.67 -0.96
N ASN A 49 7.01 -6.49 -1.53
CA ASN A 49 6.30 -5.83 -2.63
C ASN A 49 4.89 -5.28 -2.31
N GLY A 50 4.01 -6.04 -1.66
CA GLY A 50 2.66 -5.58 -1.35
C GLY A 50 2.30 -5.89 0.09
N CYS A 51 2.03 -4.87 0.89
CA CYS A 51 1.61 -5.00 2.28
C CYS A 51 0.21 -4.42 2.54
N THR A 52 -0.31 -3.57 1.64
CA THR A 52 -1.72 -3.14 1.62
C THR A 52 -2.35 -3.33 0.25
N ILE A 53 -3.69 -3.43 0.23
CA ILE A 53 -4.46 -3.42 -1.01
C ILE A 53 -5.79 -2.70 -0.87
N HIS A 54 -6.16 -1.94 -1.90
CA HIS A 54 -7.47 -1.36 -2.10
C HIS A 54 -8.11 -1.90 -3.38
N VAL A 55 -9.38 -2.30 -3.31
CA VAL A 55 -10.16 -2.67 -4.50
C VAL A 55 -10.81 -1.41 -5.05
N LEU A 56 -10.51 -1.07 -6.30
CA LEU A 56 -10.96 0.15 -6.94
C LEU A 56 -12.35 -0.04 -7.55
N ASP A 57 -13.20 0.97 -7.41
CA ASP A 57 -14.44 1.08 -8.17
C ASP A 57 -14.12 1.62 -9.57
N HIS A 58 -14.66 0.97 -10.60
CA HIS A 58 -14.53 1.41 -12.00
C HIS A 58 -15.03 2.84 -12.24
N ASN A 59 -15.95 3.32 -11.40
CA ASN A 59 -16.55 4.65 -11.46
C ASN A 59 -15.98 5.63 -10.42
N MET A 60 -14.87 5.30 -9.77
CA MET A 60 -14.25 6.15 -8.76
C MET A 60 -13.85 7.51 -9.34
N LYS A 61 -14.23 8.59 -8.66
CA LYS A 61 -13.94 9.99 -9.05
C LYS A 61 -13.17 10.78 -7.99
N SER A 62 -12.90 10.17 -6.83
CA SER A 62 -12.14 10.81 -5.75
C SER A 62 -10.66 10.80 -6.12
N GLU A 63 -10.00 11.95 -6.01
CA GLU A 63 -8.54 12.05 -6.20
C GLU A 63 -7.75 11.45 -5.03
N ASN A 64 -8.35 11.34 -3.85
CA ASN A 64 -7.72 10.70 -2.70
C ASN A 64 -7.97 9.18 -2.75
N ILE A 65 -7.21 8.47 -3.58
CA ILE A 65 -7.29 7.02 -3.75
C ILE A 65 -6.46 6.35 -2.65
N PRO A 66 -7.07 5.53 -1.77
CA PRO A 66 -6.33 4.88 -0.71
C PRO A 66 -5.39 3.79 -1.24
N ILE A 67 -4.35 3.52 -0.47
CA ILE A 67 -3.51 2.32 -0.61
C ILE A 67 -4.16 1.11 0.09
N GLY A 68 -5.24 1.35 0.82
CA GLY A 68 -6.17 0.32 1.29
C GLY A 68 -5.89 -0.13 2.70
N ARG A 69 -6.01 -1.43 2.95
CA ARG A 69 -5.84 -2.02 4.28
C ARG A 69 -4.73 -3.07 4.28
N PRO A 70 -4.14 -3.36 5.46
CA PRO A 70 -3.13 -4.41 5.57
C PRO A 70 -3.61 -5.74 4.99
N LEU A 71 -2.73 -6.42 4.26
CA LEU A 71 -2.95 -7.80 3.87
C LEU A 71 -2.91 -8.72 5.10
N ALA A 72 -3.45 -9.93 4.95
CA ALA A 72 -3.46 -10.91 6.03
C ALA A 72 -2.05 -11.16 6.57
N ASN A 73 -1.92 -11.22 7.90
CA ASN A 73 -0.67 -11.43 8.63
C ASN A 73 0.39 -10.30 8.49
N TYR A 74 0.04 -9.18 7.84
CA TYR A 74 0.79 -7.93 8.01
C TYR A 74 0.22 -7.16 9.20
N LEU A 75 1.11 -6.48 9.91
CA LEU A 75 0.79 -5.54 10.97
C LEU A 75 1.11 -4.14 10.47
N HIS A 76 0.25 -3.17 10.72
CA HIS A 76 0.51 -1.78 10.37
C HIS A 76 0.23 -0.92 11.60
N ILE A 77 1.14 -0.01 11.89
CA ILE A 77 0.94 1.04 12.89
C ILE A 77 1.36 2.36 12.26
N ILE A 78 0.70 3.44 12.69
CA ILE A 78 0.97 4.78 12.18
C ILE A 78 1.33 5.63 13.38
N LEU A 79 2.53 6.18 13.37
CA LEU A 79 3.11 6.87 14.51
C LEU A 79 3.48 8.31 14.16
N ASP A 80 3.39 9.20 15.13
CA ASP A 80 3.95 10.54 15.02
C ASP A 80 5.47 10.55 15.23
N GLN A 81 6.08 11.74 15.15
CA GLN A 81 7.52 11.94 15.35
C GLN A 81 8.02 11.56 16.76
N TYR A 82 7.13 11.37 17.74
CA TYR A 82 7.43 10.95 19.10
C TYR A 82 7.13 9.46 19.33
N LEU A 83 6.93 8.71 18.24
CA LEU A 83 6.57 7.28 18.25
C LEU A 83 5.27 7.00 19.02
N GLN A 84 4.32 7.94 18.99
CA GLN A 84 2.99 7.77 19.57
C GLN A 84 1.97 7.46 18.48
N ASN A 85 0.97 6.63 18.80
CA ASN A 85 -0.12 6.31 17.87
C ASN A 85 -0.88 7.58 17.47
N VAL A 86 -1.10 7.76 16.17
CA VAL A 86 -1.93 8.86 15.66
C VAL A 86 -3.41 8.48 15.69
N THR A 87 -4.27 9.50 15.70
CA THR A 87 -5.72 9.30 15.60
C THR A 87 -6.19 9.25 14.14
N VAL A 88 -7.44 8.84 13.91
CA VAL A 88 -8.04 8.82 12.56
C VAL A 88 -7.98 10.22 11.93
N ASN A 89 -7.64 10.29 10.65
CA ASN A 89 -7.38 11.49 9.84
C ASN A 89 -6.15 12.33 10.26
N GLN A 90 -5.39 11.90 11.27
CA GLN A 90 -4.13 12.54 11.63
C GLN A 90 -2.97 11.92 10.85
N GLU A 91 -2.05 12.77 10.38
CA GLU A 91 -0.85 12.32 9.67
C GLU A 91 0.14 11.66 10.62
N GLY A 92 0.75 10.57 10.16
CA GLY A 92 1.90 9.95 10.80
C GLY A 92 2.67 9.09 9.82
N GLU A 93 3.82 8.59 10.25
CA GLU A 93 4.66 7.70 9.47
C GLU A 93 4.17 6.26 9.57
N LEU A 94 4.20 5.53 8.46
CA LEU A 94 3.79 4.13 8.39
C LEU A 94 4.92 3.20 8.83
N PHE A 95 4.59 2.25 9.70
CA PHE A 95 5.45 1.15 10.10
C PHE A 95 4.77 -0.18 9.78
N VAL A 96 5.51 -1.08 9.14
CA VAL A 96 4.98 -2.37 8.66
C VAL A 96 5.68 -3.52 9.37
N GLY A 97 4.90 -4.34 10.05
CA GLY A 97 5.33 -5.57 10.74
C GLY A 97 4.73 -6.83 10.09
N GLY A 98 5.08 -7.99 10.63
CA GLY A 98 4.50 -9.28 10.22
C GLY A 98 5.31 -10.04 9.17
N VAL A 99 4.66 -10.97 8.47
CA VAL A 99 5.36 -12.08 7.75
C VAL A 99 6.21 -11.62 6.56
N GLY A 100 5.87 -10.46 5.99
CA GLY A 100 6.51 -9.95 4.78
C GLY A 100 7.70 -9.03 5.05
N VAL A 101 8.01 -8.72 6.32
CA VAL A 101 9.16 -7.90 6.66
C VAL A 101 10.44 -8.67 6.37
N PHE A 102 11.33 -8.06 5.60
CA PHE A 102 12.64 -8.61 5.25
C PHE A 102 13.53 -8.87 6.48
N ALA A 103 14.59 -9.66 6.29
CA ALA A 103 15.57 -9.92 7.35
C ALA A 103 16.57 -8.77 7.54
N GLY A 104 16.66 -7.84 6.60
CA GLY A 104 17.64 -6.76 6.58
C GLY A 104 18.33 -6.58 5.24
N TYR A 105 19.21 -5.58 5.18
CA TYR A 105 20.04 -5.28 4.02
C TYR A 105 21.34 -6.09 4.06
N LEU A 106 21.62 -6.83 2.98
CA LEU A 106 22.79 -7.71 2.90
C LEU A 106 24.10 -6.93 3.12
N GLY A 107 24.86 -7.31 4.16
CA GLY A 107 26.15 -6.69 4.50
C GLY A 107 26.05 -5.25 5.00
N ARG A 108 24.85 -4.80 5.39
CA ARG A 108 24.55 -3.43 5.84
C ARG A 108 23.77 -3.46 7.15
N ASP A 109 24.42 -3.96 8.19
CA ASP A 109 23.85 -4.06 9.54
C ASP A 109 23.47 -2.67 10.08
N ASP A 110 24.23 -1.64 9.72
CA ASP A 110 23.98 -0.24 10.06
C ASP A 110 22.61 0.24 9.55
N LEU A 111 22.30 -0.02 8.28
CA LEU A 111 21.00 0.32 7.70
C LEU A 111 19.90 -0.56 8.27
N THR A 112 20.19 -1.85 8.45
CA THR A 112 19.22 -2.82 8.97
C THR A 112 18.74 -2.41 10.36
N SER A 113 19.65 -2.08 11.28
CA SER A 113 19.27 -1.65 12.64
C SER A 113 18.58 -0.29 12.69
N ASN A 114 18.81 0.58 11.70
CA ASN A 114 18.14 1.88 11.62
C ASN A 114 16.73 1.79 11.02
N SER A 115 16.48 0.81 10.14
CA SER A 115 15.20 0.62 9.46
C SER A 115 14.25 -0.34 10.20
N LEU A 116 14.79 -1.31 10.96
CA LEU A 116 14.00 -2.28 11.72
C LEU A 116 13.90 -1.87 13.19
N ILE A 117 12.68 -1.55 13.63
CA ILE A 117 12.39 -1.00 14.96
C ILE A 117 11.53 -1.99 15.75
N TYR A 118 11.90 -2.23 17.01
CA TYR A 118 11.08 -3.01 17.94
C TYR A 118 10.07 -2.10 18.65
N ILE A 119 8.79 -2.47 18.57
CA ILE A 119 7.68 -1.77 19.22
C ILE A 119 6.81 -2.85 19.87
N ASP A 120 6.63 -2.76 21.20
CA ASP A 120 5.92 -3.77 21.99
C ASP A 120 6.38 -5.23 21.72
N SER A 121 7.70 -5.43 21.61
CA SER A 121 8.35 -6.72 21.30
C SER A 121 8.10 -7.27 19.89
N LEU A 122 7.43 -6.53 19.02
CA LEU A 122 7.23 -6.87 17.62
C LEU A 122 8.17 -6.04 16.73
N LEU A 123 8.66 -6.65 15.66
CA LEU A 123 9.58 -6.02 14.72
C LEU A 123 8.81 -5.35 13.58
N PHE A 124 9.10 -4.08 13.33
CA PHE A 124 8.53 -3.29 12.25
C PHE A 124 9.62 -2.70 11.36
N TYR A 125 9.37 -2.68 10.05
CA TYR A 125 10.08 -1.84 9.11
C TYR A 125 9.49 -0.44 9.12
N ARG A 126 10.34 0.57 9.35
CA ARG A 126 10.02 1.99 9.25
C ARG A 126 10.06 2.41 7.78
N THR A 127 8.91 2.73 7.17
CA THR A 127 8.87 2.94 5.71
C THR A 127 9.39 4.31 5.29
N GLY A 128 9.34 5.31 6.17
CA GLY A 128 9.59 6.71 5.82
C GLY A 128 8.37 7.42 5.21
N ASP A 129 7.30 6.69 4.88
CA ASP A 129 6.14 7.22 4.19
C ASP A 129 5.12 7.80 5.18
N LEU A 130 4.62 9.00 4.88
CA LEU A 130 3.55 9.67 5.60
C LEU A 130 2.19 9.20 5.09
N VAL A 131 1.30 8.88 6.03
CA VAL A 131 -0.03 8.36 5.75
C VAL A 131 -1.07 8.93 6.72
N LYS A 132 -2.35 8.80 6.33
CA LYS A 132 -3.53 9.05 7.18
C LYS A 132 -4.50 7.88 7.07
N THR A 133 -5.23 7.58 8.13
CA THR A 133 -6.37 6.65 8.08
C THR A 133 -7.69 7.40 7.97
N ASP A 134 -8.63 6.86 7.20
CA ASP A 134 -10.02 7.32 7.22
C ASP A 134 -10.85 6.59 8.30
N ASN A 135 -12.12 6.98 8.46
CA ASN A 135 -13.05 6.33 9.40
C ASN A 135 -13.35 4.86 9.05
N ASN A 136 -12.97 4.41 7.86
CA ASN A 136 -13.09 3.02 7.42
C ASN A 136 -11.76 2.27 7.54
N ASN A 137 -10.75 2.82 8.24
CA ASN A 137 -9.41 2.25 8.36
C ASN A 137 -8.68 2.05 7.02
N ASN A 138 -9.11 2.70 5.93
CA ASN A 138 -8.29 2.77 4.72
C ASN A 138 -7.12 3.71 4.98
N ILE A 139 -5.95 3.32 4.52
CA ILE A 139 -4.73 4.10 4.59
C ILE A 139 -4.61 4.92 3.31
N HIS A 140 -4.30 6.19 3.47
CA HIS A 140 -4.10 7.17 2.40
C HIS A 140 -2.66 7.69 2.45
N TYR A 141 -1.91 7.45 1.39
CA TYR A 141 -0.55 7.98 1.24
C TYR A 141 -0.55 9.52 1.15
N GLN A 142 0.41 10.18 1.80
CA GLN A 142 0.53 11.64 1.86
C GLN A 142 1.87 12.17 1.33
N GLY A 143 2.94 11.37 1.38
CA GLY A 143 4.27 11.74 0.90
C GLY A 143 5.37 10.94 1.57
#